data_AF-A0A1F8J2V2-F1
#
_entry.id   AF-A0A1F8J2V2-F1
#
_cell.length_a   1.000
_cell.length_b   1.000
_cell.length_c   1.000
_cell.angle_alpha   90.00
_cell.angle_beta   90.00
_cell.angle_gamma   90.00
#
_symmetry.space_group_name_H-M   'P 1'
#
loop_
_entity.id
_entity.type
_entity.pdbx_description
1 polymer ?
#
loop_
_entity_poly.entity_id
_entity_poly.type
_entity_poly.pdbx_seq_one_letter_code
_entity_poly.pdbx_strand_id
1 'polypeptide(L)'
;MVRSWQYKPWEPWSYSNQKKAEMLDVYHSAHWKNESLWKKNQPACGAKCRNGSSCKARVVVDLQTGEPINSRCRMHGGLSTGAKTQEGKDKSRAAARRGMLAYWAKKREFIP
;
A
#
# COMPACT_ATOMS: atom_id res chain seq x y z
N MET A 1 24.39 27.17 30.66
CA MET A 1 23.89 26.07 31.53
C MET A 1 23.19 25.05 30.67
N VAL A 2 23.85 23.92 30.39
CA VAL A 2 23.29 22.85 29.54
C VAL A 2 22.42 21.97 30.43
N ARG A 3 21.12 21.88 30.13
CA ARG A 3 20.20 20.98 30.85
C ARG A 3 20.67 19.55 30.67
N SER A 4 21.19 18.94 31.74
CA SER A 4 21.57 17.54 31.76
C SER A 4 20.30 16.69 31.61
N TRP A 5 20.19 15.98 30.50
CA TRP A 5 19.22 14.92 30.35
C TRP A 5 19.69 13.76 31.23
N GLN A 6 19.21 13.70 32.47
CA GLN A 6 19.39 12.51 33.30
C GLN A 6 18.58 11.37 32.67
N TYR A 7 19.30 10.42 32.06
CA TYR A 7 18.73 9.16 31.61
C TYR A 7 18.16 8.42 32.82
N LYS A 8 16.84 8.23 32.84
CA LYS A 8 16.18 7.36 33.84
C LYS A 8 16.17 5.93 33.29
N PRO A 9 16.78 4.95 33.99
CA PRO A 9 16.71 3.55 33.59
C PRO A 9 15.27 3.07 33.50
N TRP A 10 14.99 2.21 32.54
CA TRP A 10 13.68 1.55 32.40
C TRP A 10 13.44 0.64 33.60
N GLU A 11 12.51 1.01 34.50
CA GLU A 11 12.15 0.18 35.66
C GLU A 11 11.03 -0.82 35.29
N PRO A 12 11.26 -2.15 35.39
CA PRO A 12 10.36 -3.15 34.82
C PRO A 12 9.02 -3.36 35.57
N TRP A 13 8.80 -2.78 36.75
CA TRP A 13 7.77 -3.24 37.71
C TRP A 13 6.82 -2.16 38.25
N SER A 14 6.32 -1.25 37.42
CA SER A 14 5.08 -0.54 37.80
C SER A 14 3.86 -1.45 37.52
N TYR A 15 3.01 -1.65 38.52
CA TYR A 15 1.81 -2.50 38.55
C TYR A 15 0.80 -2.26 37.40
N SER A 16 0.96 -1.16 36.65
CA SER A 16 0.21 -0.84 35.43
C SER A 16 0.68 -1.62 34.18
N ASN A 17 1.86 -2.25 34.23
CA ASN A 17 2.41 -3.01 33.12
C ASN A 17 1.95 -4.48 33.08
N GLN A 18 1.57 -5.09 34.21
CA GLN A 18 1.05 -6.47 34.20
C GLN A 18 -0.27 -6.57 33.44
N LYS A 19 -1.22 -5.65 33.68
CA LYS A 19 -2.45 -5.59 32.88
C LYS A 19 -2.20 -5.27 31.40
N LYS A 20 -1.19 -4.44 31.08
CA LYS A 20 -0.79 -4.19 29.69
C LYS A 20 -0.16 -5.42 29.05
N ALA A 21 0.67 -6.17 29.77
CA ALA A 21 1.30 -7.40 29.29
C ALA A 21 0.25 -8.50 29.09
N GLU A 22 -0.66 -8.71 30.04
CA GLU A 22 -1.81 -9.62 29.88
C GLU A 22 -2.71 -9.21 28.70
N MET A 23 -3.01 -7.92 28.55
CA MET A 23 -3.82 -7.41 27.44
C MET A 23 -3.10 -7.53 26.08
N LEU A 24 -1.77 -7.38 26.06
CA LEU A 24 -0.94 -7.61 24.88
C LEU A 24 -0.77 -9.10 24.55
N ASP A 25 -0.73 -9.98 25.55
CA ASP A 25 -0.70 -11.43 25.35
C ASP A 25 -2.06 -11.95 24.85
N VAL A 26 -3.18 -11.37 25.28
CA VAL A 26 -4.50 -11.61 24.68
C VAL A 26 -4.55 -11.09 23.24
N TYR A 27 -3.98 -9.91 22.97
CA TYR A 27 -3.90 -9.32 21.62
C TYR A 27 -2.97 -10.13 20.69
N HIS A 28 -1.84 -10.63 21.20
CA HIS A 28 -0.87 -11.44 20.46
C HIS A 28 -1.28 -12.92 20.36
N SER A 29 -2.08 -13.47 21.27
CA SER A 29 -2.56 -14.86 21.14
C SER A 29 -3.72 -14.99 20.15
N ALA A 30 -4.55 -13.96 20.00
CA ALA A 30 -5.76 -14.03 19.20
C ALA A 30 -5.62 -13.60 17.71
N HIS A 31 -4.65 -12.76 17.33
CA HIS A 31 -4.79 -11.99 16.08
C HIS A 31 -3.76 -12.17 14.95
N TRP A 32 -2.62 -12.86 15.11
CA TRP A 32 -1.59 -12.86 14.04
C TRP A 32 -1.48 -14.14 13.20
N LYS A 33 -1.98 -15.29 13.66
CA LYS A 33 -1.86 -16.56 12.90
C LYS A 33 -3.01 -16.85 11.94
N ASN A 34 -4.16 -16.18 12.10
CA ASN A 34 -5.24 -16.25 11.11
C ASN A 34 -5.06 -15.13 10.09
N GLU A 35 -4.06 -15.27 9.23
CA GLU A 35 -4.13 -14.59 7.93
C GLU A 35 -5.35 -15.16 7.21
N SER A 36 -6.47 -14.43 7.31
CA SER A 36 -7.76 -14.92 6.85
C SER A 36 -7.65 -15.39 5.40
N LEU A 37 -8.21 -16.56 5.09
CA LEU A 37 -8.26 -17.10 3.73
C LEU A 37 -8.74 -16.04 2.71
N TRP A 38 -9.57 -15.10 3.16
CA TRP A 38 -9.96 -13.89 2.45
C TRP A 38 -8.77 -13.06 1.91
N LYS A 39 -7.77 -12.72 2.74
CA LYS A 39 -6.57 -11.98 2.27
C LYS A 39 -5.74 -12.79 1.26
N LYS A 40 -5.75 -14.12 1.36
CA LYS A 40 -5.03 -15.01 0.45
C LYS A 40 -5.69 -15.10 -0.92
N ASN A 41 -7.02 -15.05 -0.96
CA ASN A 41 -7.82 -15.15 -2.19
C ASN A 41 -7.94 -13.81 -2.95
N GLN A 42 -7.58 -12.68 -2.35
CA GLN A 42 -7.60 -11.40 -3.05
C GLN A 42 -6.65 -11.41 -4.26
N PRO A 43 -7.06 -10.83 -5.40
CA PRO A 43 -6.19 -10.78 -6.57
C PRO A 43 -4.94 -9.92 -6.32
N ALA A 44 -3.89 -10.19 -7.10
CA ALA A 44 -2.68 -9.38 -7.10
C ALA A 44 -2.85 -8.12 -7.96
N CYS A 45 -2.17 -7.04 -7.60
CA CYS A 45 -2.21 -5.74 -8.28
C CYS A 45 -1.72 -5.77 -9.74
N GLY A 46 -0.69 -6.56 -10.03
CA GLY A 46 -0.17 -6.77 -11.39
C GLY A 46 0.43 -5.53 -12.07
N ALA A 47 0.60 -4.40 -11.37
CA ALA A 47 1.25 -3.21 -11.95
C ALA A 47 2.73 -3.48 -12.25
N LYS A 48 3.28 -2.92 -13.33
CA LYS A 48 4.70 -3.06 -13.64
C LYS A 48 5.52 -2.23 -12.65
N CYS A 49 6.33 -2.91 -11.85
CA CYS A 49 7.27 -2.29 -10.93
C CYS A 49 8.47 -1.70 -11.68
N ARG A 50 9.26 -0.85 -11.01
CA ARG A 50 10.47 -0.24 -11.57
C ARG A 50 11.50 -1.26 -12.08
N ASN A 51 11.60 -2.42 -11.42
CA ASN A 51 12.46 -3.53 -11.82
C ASN A 51 11.90 -4.38 -12.98
N GLY A 52 10.78 -3.98 -13.58
CA GLY A 52 10.14 -4.68 -14.69
C GLY A 52 9.21 -5.83 -14.29
N SER A 53 9.23 -6.28 -13.04
CA SER A 53 8.35 -7.36 -12.55
C SER A 53 6.92 -6.88 -12.29
N SER A 54 5.96 -7.81 -12.30
CA SER A 54 4.56 -7.52 -11.93
C SER A 54 4.40 -7.42 -10.41
N CYS A 55 3.64 -6.43 -9.94
CA CYS A 55 3.38 -6.20 -8.52
C CYS A 55 2.57 -7.34 -7.90
N LYS A 56 3.13 -7.97 -6.87
CA LYS A 56 2.51 -9.08 -6.12
C LYS A 56 1.66 -8.64 -4.92
N ALA A 57 1.65 -7.35 -4.59
CA ALA A 57 0.83 -6.83 -3.50
C ALA A 57 -0.67 -7.03 -3.81
N ARG A 58 -1.47 -7.27 -2.78
CA ARG A 58 -2.93 -7.43 -2.91
C ARG A 58 -3.60 -6.13 -3.32
N VAL A 59 -4.69 -6.25 -4.06
CA VAL A 59 -5.55 -5.10 -4.41
C VAL A 59 -6.17 -4.49 -3.16
N VAL A 60 -6.54 -3.22 -3.24
CA VAL A 60 -7.32 -2.60 -2.16
C VAL A 60 -8.77 -3.06 -2.30
N VAL A 61 -9.35 -3.49 -1.18
CA VAL A 61 -10.74 -3.92 -1.08
C VAL A 61 -11.54 -2.98 -0.20
N ASP A 62 -12.83 -2.90 -0.45
CA ASP A 62 -13.80 -2.32 0.46
C ASP A 62 -13.97 -3.26 1.66
N LEU A 63 -13.91 -2.73 2.88
CA LEU A 63 -13.97 -3.55 4.10
C LEU A 63 -15.39 -4.03 4.44
N GLN A 64 -16.42 -3.35 3.95
CA GLN A 64 -17.81 -3.71 4.17
C GLN A 64 -18.25 -4.78 3.17
N THR A 65 -17.90 -4.63 1.90
CA THR A 65 -18.32 -5.55 0.83
C THR A 65 -17.31 -6.66 0.57
N GLY A 66 -16.04 -6.46 0.91
CA GLY A 66 -14.95 -7.40 0.63
C GLY A 66 -14.44 -7.36 -0.81
N GLU A 67 -15.06 -6.53 -1.67
CA GLU A 67 -14.77 -6.46 -3.11
C GLU A 67 -13.62 -5.47 -3.42
N PRO A 68 -12.85 -5.70 -4.50
CA PRO A 68 -11.82 -4.75 -4.93
C PRO A 68 -12.41 -3.36 -5.24
N ILE A 69 -11.87 -2.31 -4.61
CA ILE A 69 -12.22 -0.91 -4.93
C ILE A 69 -11.77 -0.60 -6.37
N ASN A 70 -10.59 -1.12 -6.72
CA ASN A 70 -10.09 -1.16 -8.09
C ASN A 70 -9.09 -2.33 -8.22
N SER A 71 -8.46 -2.47 -9.39
CA SER A 71 -7.52 -3.56 -9.67
C SER A 71 -6.09 -3.36 -9.15
N ARG A 72 -5.82 -2.36 -8.31
CA ARG A 72 -4.46 -1.97 -7.88
C ARG A 72 -4.29 -1.97 -6.36
N CYS A 73 -3.04 -2.13 -5.92
CA CYS A 73 -2.67 -1.99 -4.51
C CYS A 73 -2.52 -0.52 -4.11
N ARG A 74 -2.49 -0.24 -2.80
CA ARG A 74 -2.34 1.11 -2.24
C ARG A 74 -1.19 1.91 -2.88
N MET A 75 -0.05 1.26 -3.13
CA MET A 75 1.14 1.90 -3.71
C MET A 75 1.02 2.20 -5.20
N HIS A 76 0.15 1.49 -5.93
CA HIS A 76 -0.04 1.66 -7.36
C HIS A 76 -1.40 2.28 -7.69
N GLY A 77 -1.92 3.14 -6.80
CA GLY A 77 -3.16 3.87 -7.01
C GLY A 77 -4.43 3.11 -6.63
N GLY A 78 -4.32 2.09 -5.77
CA GLY A 78 -5.46 1.30 -5.29
C GLY A 78 -6.56 2.11 -4.60
N LEU A 79 -6.17 3.24 -4.00
CA LEU A 79 -7.09 4.20 -3.37
C LEU A 79 -7.42 5.39 -4.28
N SER A 80 -6.81 5.46 -5.47
CA SER A 80 -7.09 6.53 -6.42
C SER A 80 -8.42 6.26 -7.10
N THR A 81 -9.28 7.28 -7.12
CA THR A 81 -10.58 7.24 -7.81
C THR A 81 -10.50 7.76 -9.25
N GLY A 82 -9.30 8.16 -9.71
CA GLY A 82 -9.09 8.76 -11.02
C GLY A 82 -9.72 10.15 -11.15
N ALA A 83 -9.65 10.72 -12.36
CA ALA A 83 -10.27 12.01 -12.66
C ALA A 83 -11.80 11.88 -12.77
N LYS A 84 -12.53 12.63 -11.94
CA LYS A 84 -14.01 12.61 -11.93
C LYS A 84 -14.62 13.57 -12.96
N THR A 85 -13.95 14.69 -13.24
CA THR A 85 -14.42 15.71 -14.19
C THR A 85 -14.02 15.37 -15.62
N GLN A 86 -14.76 15.89 -16.61
CA GLN A 86 -14.43 15.70 -18.02
C GLN A 86 -13.06 16.30 -18.36
N GLU A 87 -12.80 17.55 -17.94
CA GLU A 87 -11.52 18.21 -18.14
C GLU A 87 -10.35 17.40 -17.55
N GLY A 88 -10.53 16.84 -16.35
CA GLY A 88 -9.52 15.99 -15.72
C GLY A 88 -9.26 14.71 -16.53
N LYS A 89 -10.32 14.07 -17.03
CA LYS A 89 -10.20 12.90 -17.91
C LYS A 89 -9.48 13.25 -19.21
N ASP A 90 -9.78 14.40 -19.81
CA ASP A 90 -9.13 14.88 -21.03
C ASP A 90 -7.63 15.11 -20.81
N LYS A 91 -7.25 15.75 -19.71
CA LYS A 91 -5.84 15.93 -19.31
C LYS A 91 -5.12 14.59 -19.12
N SER A 92 -5.75 13.62 -18.44
CA SER A 92 -5.19 12.28 -18.26
C SER A 92 -5.01 11.55 -19.60
N ARG A 93 -6.00 11.60 -20.50
CA ARG A 93 -5.90 10.97 -21.84
C ARG A 93 -4.81 11.63 -22.69
N ALA A 94 -4.71 12.96 -22.66
CA ALA A 94 -3.66 13.68 -23.38
C ALA A 94 -2.26 13.30 -22.87
N ALA A 95 -2.07 13.19 -21.55
CA ALA A 95 -0.80 12.75 -20.96
C ALA A 95 -0.43 11.32 -21.38
N ALA A 96 -1.39 10.38 -21.32
CA ALA A 96 -1.18 9.01 -21.77
C ALA A 96 -0.79 8.93 -23.25
N ARG A 97 -1.49 9.70 -24.11
CA ARG A 97 -1.19 9.78 -25.55
C ARG A 97 0.22 10.30 -25.81
N ARG A 98 0.63 11.37 -25.12
CA ARG A 98 2.00 11.91 -25.24
C ARG A 98 3.07 10.86 -24.89
N GLY A 99 2.90 10.15 -23.78
CA GLY A 99 3.84 9.10 -23.36
C GLY A 99 3.93 7.95 -24.37
N MET A 100 2.78 7.51 -24.91
CA MET A 100 2.72 6.47 -25.93
C MET A 100 3.45 6.91 -27.22
N LEU A 101 3.20 8.12 -27.72
CA LEU A 101 3.85 8.64 -28.93
C LEU A 101 5.38 8.72 -28.75
N ALA A 102 5.85 9.22 -27.60
CA ALA A 102 7.28 9.28 -27.29
C ALA A 102 7.93 7.89 -27.25
N TYR A 103 7.25 6.90 -26.67
CA TYR A 103 7.72 5.51 -26.65
C TYR A 103 7.89 4.95 -28.07
N TRP A 104 6.89 5.12 -28.94
CA TRP A 104 6.94 4.59 -30.31
C TRP A 104 7.92 5.33 -31.22
N ALA A 105 8.10 6.64 -31.03
CA ALA A 105 9.12 7.41 -31.74
C ALA A 105 10.52 6.84 -31.45
N LYS A 106 10.87 6.69 -30.17
CA LYS A 106 12.15 6.10 -29.74
C LYS A 106 12.31 4.66 -30.25
N LYS A 107 11.23 3.88 -30.27
CA LYS A 107 11.31 2.48 -30.73
C LYS A 107 11.55 2.38 -32.24
N ARG A 108 10.98 3.29 -33.04
CA ARG A 108 11.23 3.37 -34.49
C ARG A 108 12.68 3.70 -34.82
N GLU A 109 13.36 4.49 -34.00
CA GLU A 109 14.80 4.76 -34.17
C GLU A 109 15.67 3.51 -33.99
N PHE A 110 15.18 2.49 -33.29
CA PHE A 110 15.92 1.26 -32.96
C PHE A 110 15.49 0.03 -33.79
N ILE A 111 14.49 0.16 -34.67
CA ILE A 111 14.09 -0.90 -35.61
C ILE A 111 14.51 -0.40 -37.01
N PRO A 112 15.47 -1.07 -37.68
CA PRO A 112 15.99 -0.62 -38.99
C PRO A 112 14.92 -0.60 -40.08
#